data_AF-A0A958JC90-F1
#
_entry.id   AF-A0A958JC90-F1
#
_cell.length_a   1.000
_cell.length_b   1.000
_cell.length_c   1.000
_cell.angle_alpha   90.00
_cell.angle_beta   90.00
_cell.angle_gamma   90.00
#
_symmetry.space_group_name_H-M   'P 1'
#
loop_
_entity.id
_entity.type
_entity.pdbx_description
1 polymer ?
#
loop_
_entity_poly.entity_id
_entity_poly.type
_entity_poly.pdbx_seq_one_letter_code
_entity_poly.pdbx_strand_id
1 'polypeptide(L)'
;EQNDLPSRWQVDKNFTICELGFGTGLNFLLAVDKWNKHTKNSWLNFISIENEPLSKSDLNKSLSRWDSLSKFKEQLLNKYPLLVPGFHRLLFPEFRTALTLCLGDAKEELQQIEAQVDAWFLDGFSPAKNPEIWEENIYNQMARLSTTNTSFATFTSAGHVRRNLMAVGFNVSKVKGYGGKRECLKGKFCQQSSNRNTKHRNSKPWLAFTNIKKSHPESIAVIGSGIAGTSSARALATRGFNVTLFETEKTIASGASGNPLAILQPYPMAARNQLGIFLEKGFLFAKQLLGEDENLQKNISRHKFGALQLITSDRLKRVSEEFSNLNVIPELTSIVTAEDASKISETKINSAAFFHPLAEAVNPQELCAANITKNVSICYNTEVKCMKREENSWELSLGNGDKKYFHTVIICNSYLAYKFLQLENFKLNQIKGELAF
;
A
#
# COMPACT_ATOMS: atom_id res chain seq x y z
N GLU A 1 15.12 11.60 -18.19
CA GLU A 1 15.49 12.88 -18.82
C GLU A 1 14.33 13.52 -19.56
N GLN A 2 13.67 12.82 -20.48
CA GLN A 2 12.60 13.41 -21.31
C GLN A 2 11.32 13.84 -20.58
N ASN A 3 11.14 13.46 -19.31
CA ASN A 3 10.09 13.98 -18.43
C ASN A 3 10.51 15.24 -17.63
N ASP A 4 11.74 15.72 -17.84
CA ASP A 4 12.36 16.87 -17.16
C ASP A 4 12.25 16.78 -15.63
N LEU A 5 12.45 15.58 -15.06
CA LEU A 5 12.11 15.31 -13.66
C LEU A 5 12.88 16.15 -12.65
N PRO A 6 14.24 16.23 -12.68
CA PRO A 6 14.97 16.97 -11.66
C PRO A 6 14.58 18.45 -11.56
N SER A 7 14.24 19.10 -12.68
CA SER A 7 13.79 20.51 -12.69
C SER A 7 12.35 20.70 -12.23
N ARG A 8 11.55 19.63 -12.18
CA ARG A 8 10.15 19.65 -11.74
C ARG A 8 9.96 19.25 -10.29
N TRP A 9 10.97 18.63 -9.68
CA TRP A 9 10.92 18.25 -8.29
C TRP A 9 11.09 19.50 -7.42
N GLN A 10 9.99 19.87 -6.78
CA GLN A 10 9.93 21.02 -5.87
C GLN A 10 10.16 20.56 -4.44
N VAL A 11 10.73 21.44 -3.62
CA VAL A 11 10.85 21.22 -2.18
C VAL A 11 9.44 21.16 -1.57
N ASP A 12 9.27 20.29 -0.57
CA ASP A 12 8.03 20.08 0.19
C ASP A 12 6.79 19.65 -0.62
N LYS A 13 7.00 19.16 -1.85
CA LYS A 13 5.92 18.63 -2.69
C LYS A 13 6.17 17.18 -3.08
N ASN A 14 5.24 16.31 -2.70
CA ASN A 14 5.25 14.91 -3.15
C ASN A 14 5.11 14.84 -4.68
N PHE A 15 5.73 13.83 -5.28
CA PHE A 15 5.71 13.62 -6.73
C PHE A 15 5.29 12.18 -7.03
N THR A 16 4.42 12.00 -8.03
CA THR A 16 3.91 10.68 -8.41
C THR A 16 4.36 10.31 -9.82
N ILE A 17 5.10 9.22 -9.95
CA ILE A 17 5.46 8.59 -11.23
C ILE A 17 4.57 7.35 -11.40
N CYS A 18 3.99 7.17 -12.58
CA CYS A 18 3.32 5.93 -12.94
C CYS A 18 4.00 5.28 -14.17
N GLU A 19 4.27 3.99 -14.07
CA GLU A 19 4.98 3.19 -15.05
C GLU A 19 4.11 2.03 -15.53
N LEU A 20 4.19 1.75 -16.85
CA LEU A 20 3.64 0.56 -17.47
C LEU A 20 4.78 -0.39 -17.84
N GLY A 21 4.90 -1.50 -17.11
CA GLY A 21 6.01 -2.46 -17.20
C GLY A 21 7.09 -2.16 -16.17
N PHE A 22 7.13 -2.91 -15.07
CA PHE A 22 8.19 -2.78 -14.06
C PHE A 22 9.49 -3.45 -14.54
N GLY A 23 9.36 -4.60 -15.19
CA GLY A 23 10.46 -5.41 -15.71
C GLY A 23 11.54 -5.67 -14.66
N THR A 24 12.72 -5.10 -14.89
CA THR A 24 13.89 -5.24 -14.00
C THR A 24 13.89 -4.25 -12.83
N GLY A 25 12.92 -3.33 -12.75
CA GLY A 25 12.88 -2.26 -11.76
C GLY A 25 13.93 -1.16 -11.96
N LEU A 26 14.68 -1.18 -13.07
CA LEU A 26 15.77 -0.23 -13.32
C LEU A 26 15.29 1.23 -13.31
N ASN A 27 14.16 1.53 -13.95
CA ASN A 27 13.60 2.89 -13.98
C ASN A 27 13.22 3.38 -12.57
N PHE A 28 12.64 2.50 -11.75
CA PHE A 28 12.36 2.79 -10.35
C PHE A 28 13.65 3.12 -9.59
N LEU A 29 14.69 2.28 -9.70
CA LEU A 29 15.96 2.50 -8.99
C LEU A 29 16.66 3.80 -9.44
N LEU A 30 16.67 4.09 -10.75
CA LEU A 30 17.19 5.34 -11.29
C LEU A 30 16.39 6.57 -10.82
N ALA A 31 15.06 6.44 -10.73
CA ALA A 31 14.20 7.50 -10.21
C ALA A 31 14.49 7.74 -8.72
N VAL A 32 14.65 6.69 -7.91
CA VAL A 32 15.00 6.79 -6.49
C VAL A 32 16.36 7.45 -6.28
N ASP A 33 17.40 7.00 -7.01
CA ASP A 33 18.74 7.58 -6.94
C ASP A 33 18.72 9.08 -7.25
N LYS A 34 18.07 9.47 -8.35
CA LYS A 34 17.94 10.88 -8.71
C LYS A 34 17.11 11.65 -7.69
N TRP A 35 15.99 11.10 -7.21
CA TRP A 35 15.12 11.76 -6.22
C TRP A 35 15.86 12.08 -4.93
N ASN A 36 16.64 11.12 -4.42
CA ASN A 36 17.42 11.25 -3.19
C ASN A 36 18.48 12.38 -3.30
N LYS A 37 19.02 12.60 -4.50
CA LYS A 37 19.99 13.68 -4.76
C LYS A 37 19.36 15.08 -4.80
N HIS A 38 18.07 15.20 -5.10
CA HIS A 38 17.43 16.49 -5.38
C HIS A 38 16.40 16.93 -4.32
N THR A 39 15.86 16.01 -3.52
CA THR A 39 14.80 16.32 -2.57
C THR A 39 15.10 15.71 -1.20
N LYS A 40 14.76 16.44 -0.13
CA LYS A 40 15.01 16.01 1.26
C LYS A 40 13.74 15.88 2.10
N ASN A 41 12.67 16.60 1.76
CA ASN A 41 11.48 16.74 2.60
C ASN A 41 10.18 16.24 1.96
N SER A 42 10.26 15.56 0.83
CA SER A 42 9.09 15.14 0.05
C SER A 42 9.12 13.65 -0.22
N TRP A 43 7.95 13.07 -0.53
CA TRP A 43 7.83 11.68 -0.92
C TRP A 43 7.72 11.49 -2.44
N LEU A 44 8.51 10.56 -2.98
CA LEU A 44 8.29 9.98 -4.29
C LEU A 44 7.29 8.82 -4.17
N ASN A 45 6.17 8.92 -4.86
CA ASN A 45 5.25 7.81 -5.06
C ASN A 45 5.51 7.23 -6.45
N PHE A 46 6.01 6.00 -6.50
CA PHE A 46 6.20 5.29 -7.75
C PHE A 46 5.11 4.22 -7.85
N ILE A 47 4.33 4.22 -8.92
CA ILE A 47 3.30 3.23 -9.20
C ILE A 47 3.74 2.49 -10.44
N SER A 48 3.89 1.17 -10.38
CA SER A 48 4.24 0.37 -11.55
C SER A 48 3.27 -0.78 -11.70
N ILE A 49 2.87 -1.07 -12.93
CA ILE A 49 2.02 -2.21 -13.25
C ILE A 49 2.82 -3.20 -14.08
N GLU A 50 2.82 -4.46 -13.65
CA GLU A 50 3.59 -5.54 -14.25
C GLU A 50 2.72 -6.78 -14.40
N ASN A 51 2.65 -7.32 -15.61
CA ASN A 51 1.87 -8.53 -15.87
C ASN A 51 2.71 -9.80 -15.67
N GLU A 52 4.01 -9.74 -15.99
CA GLU A 52 4.94 -10.87 -15.98
C GLU A 52 6.13 -10.56 -15.05
N PRO A 53 5.92 -10.52 -13.71
CA PRO A 53 6.96 -10.12 -12.78
C PRO A 53 8.11 -11.13 -12.75
N LEU A 54 9.34 -10.61 -12.76
CA LEU A 54 10.53 -11.44 -12.57
C LEU A 54 10.54 -12.08 -11.18
N SER A 55 11.09 -13.29 -11.09
CA SER A 55 11.44 -13.88 -9.81
C SER A 55 12.47 -13.00 -9.08
N LYS A 56 12.51 -13.04 -7.74
CA LYS A 56 13.52 -12.30 -6.96
C LYS A 56 14.96 -12.63 -7.39
N SER A 57 15.20 -13.90 -7.78
CA SER A 57 16.51 -14.36 -8.28
C SER A 57 16.86 -13.70 -9.61
N ASP A 58 15.92 -13.67 -10.56
CA ASP A 58 16.17 -13.10 -11.89
C ASP A 58 16.21 -11.57 -11.85
N LEU A 59 15.43 -10.94 -10.97
CA LEU A 59 15.55 -9.52 -10.67
C LEU A 59 16.97 -9.18 -10.19
N ASN A 60 17.50 -9.92 -9.22
CA ASN A 60 18.87 -9.73 -8.73
C ASN A 60 19.92 -9.92 -9.84
N LYS A 61 19.81 -10.97 -10.66
CA LYS A 61 20.70 -11.20 -11.80
C LYS A 61 20.64 -10.05 -12.80
N SER A 62 19.45 -9.57 -13.15
CA SER A 62 19.26 -8.49 -14.13
C SER A 62 19.90 -7.16 -13.69
N LEU A 63 19.90 -6.92 -12.38
CA LEU A 63 20.44 -5.71 -11.76
C LEU A 63 21.93 -5.81 -11.40
N SER A 64 22.57 -6.97 -11.61
CA SER A 64 23.98 -7.20 -11.25
C SER A 64 24.98 -6.25 -11.92
N ARG A 65 24.65 -5.69 -13.08
CA ARG A 65 25.53 -4.78 -13.85
C ARG A 65 25.49 -3.32 -13.36
N TRP A 66 24.67 -3.01 -12.36
CA TRP A 66 24.39 -1.65 -11.91
C TRP A 66 24.91 -1.41 -10.50
N ASP A 67 26.23 -1.55 -10.30
CA ASP A 67 26.87 -1.41 -8.98
C ASP A 67 26.63 -0.05 -8.32
N SER A 68 26.50 1.01 -9.13
CA SER A 68 26.15 2.36 -8.66
C SER A 68 24.77 2.45 -7.99
N LEU A 69 23.90 1.46 -8.20
CA LEU A 69 22.56 1.37 -7.63
C LEU A 69 22.46 0.32 -6.50
N SER A 70 23.57 -0.30 -6.08
CA SER A 70 23.55 -1.42 -5.12
C SER A 70 22.79 -1.11 -3.83
N LYS A 71 22.95 0.09 -3.27
CA LYS A 71 22.21 0.54 -2.07
C LYS A 71 20.68 0.42 -2.24
N PHE A 72 20.16 0.87 -3.38
CA PHE A 72 18.72 0.85 -3.66
C PHE A 72 18.26 -0.55 -4.08
N LYS A 73 19.10 -1.27 -4.84
CA LYS A 73 18.88 -2.65 -5.27
C LYS A 73 18.69 -3.58 -4.07
N GLU A 74 19.58 -3.51 -3.09
CA GLU A 74 19.52 -4.35 -1.88
C GLU A 74 18.23 -4.12 -1.10
N GLN A 75 17.83 -2.85 -0.94
CA GLN A 75 16.55 -2.51 -0.31
C GLN A 75 15.36 -3.07 -1.13
N LEU A 76 15.34 -2.87 -2.45
CA LEU A 76 14.28 -3.45 -3.28
C LEU A 76 14.21 -4.97 -3.17
N LEU A 77 15.36 -5.66 -3.25
CA LEU A 77 15.41 -7.12 -3.16
C LEU A 77 14.98 -7.63 -1.80
N ASN A 78 15.38 -6.97 -0.71
CA ASN A 78 14.93 -7.32 0.63
C ASN A 78 13.41 -7.22 0.73
N LYS A 79 12.83 -6.19 0.08
CA LYS A 79 11.40 -5.89 0.13
C LYS A 79 10.53 -6.49 -0.98
N TYR A 80 11.13 -7.22 -1.92
CA TYR A 80 10.42 -7.67 -3.11
C TYR A 80 9.30 -8.66 -2.72
N PRO A 81 8.05 -8.42 -3.13
CA PRO A 81 6.91 -9.16 -2.60
C PRO A 81 6.85 -10.58 -3.14
N LEU A 82 6.07 -11.42 -2.45
CA LEU A 82 5.58 -12.67 -3.05
C LEU A 82 4.73 -12.31 -4.29
N LEU A 83 4.88 -13.08 -5.37
CA LEU A 83 4.25 -12.80 -6.67
C LEU A 83 2.76 -13.15 -6.70
N VAL A 84 2.00 -12.55 -5.78
CA VAL A 84 0.54 -12.67 -5.67
C VAL A 84 -0.13 -11.57 -6.48
N PRO A 85 -1.14 -11.83 -7.32
CA PRO A 85 -1.79 -10.79 -8.14
C PRO A 85 -2.34 -9.61 -7.32
N GLY A 86 -2.36 -8.41 -7.90
CA GLY A 86 -2.87 -7.18 -7.30
C GLY A 86 -1.79 -6.28 -6.67
N PHE A 87 -2.21 -5.39 -5.76
CA PHE A 87 -1.38 -4.30 -5.27
C PHE A 87 -0.48 -4.68 -4.09
N HIS A 88 0.81 -4.33 -4.21
CA HIS A 88 1.82 -4.43 -3.16
C HIS A 88 2.42 -3.06 -2.88
N ARG A 89 2.43 -2.62 -1.62
CA ARG A 89 2.96 -1.32 -1.23
C ARG A 89 4.26 -1.50 -0.45
N LEU A 90 5.38 -1.17 -1.07
CA LEU A 90 6.71 -1.22 -0.46
C LEU A 90 7.12 0.20 -0.04
N LEU A 91 7.55 0.36 1.21
CA LEU A 91 7.99 1.63 1.77
C LEU A 91 9.51 1.64 1.96
N PHE A 92 10.13 2.72 1.52
CA PHE A 92 11.55 3.03 1.69
C PHE A 92 11.70 4.40 2.39
N PRO A 93 11.39 4.51 3.69
CA PRO A 93 11.43 5.79 4.42
C PRO A 93 12.80 6.48 4.35
N GLU A 94 13.88 5.71 4.34
CA GLU A 94 15.26 6.15 4.20
C GLU A 94 15.54 6.88 2.87
N PHE A 95 14.72 6.63 1.85
CA PHE A 95 14.76 7.31 0.56
C PHE A 95 13.56 8.24 0.34
N ARG A 96 12.65 8.33 1.32
CA ARG A 96 11.32 8.95 1.18
C ARG A 96 10.62 8.53 -0.11
N THR A 97 10.67 7.24 -0.40
CA THR A 97 10.06 6.67 -1.59
C THR A 97 9.10 5.57 -1.19
N ALA A 98 8.00 5.47 -1.92
CA ALA A 98 7.08 4.36 -1.81
C ALA A 98 6.77 3.81 -3.20
N LEU A 99 6.93 2.50 -3.36
CA LEU A 99 6.58 1.75 -4.56
C LEU A 99 5.22 1.09 -4.35
N THR A 100 4.26 1.37 -5.21
CA THR A 100 3.09 0.52 -5.41
C THR A 100 3.36 -0.34 -6.64
N LEU A 101 3.71 -1.61 -6.43
CA LEU A 101 3.87 -2.59 -7.50
C LEU A 101 2.54 -3.35 -7.65
N CYS A 102 1.88 -3.18 -8.79
CA CYS A 102 0.66 -3.90 -9.10
C CYS A 102 0.98 -5.06 -10.05
N LEU A 103 0.66 -6.28 -9.64
CA LEU A 103 0.91 -7.49 -10.39
C LEU A 103 -0.38 -7.93 -11.10
N GLY A 104 -0.49 -7.66 -12.40
CA GLY A 104 -1.68 -7.95 -13.18
C GLY A 104 -1.76 -7.15 -14.48
N ASP A 105 -2.87 -7.35 -15.20
CA ASP A 105 -3.13 -6.71 -16.48
C ASP A 105 -3.36 -5.20 -16.31
N ALA A 106 -2.61 -4.38 -17.04
CA ALA A 106 -2.71 -2.92 -16.97
C ALA A 106 -4.11 -2.38 -17.31
N LYS A 107 -4.87 -3.05 -18.18
CA LYS A 107 -6.24 -2.68 -18.56
C LYS A 107 -7.20 -2.75 -17.39
N GLU A 108 -7.03 -3.73 -16.51
CA GLU A 108 -7.85 -3.93 -15.32
C GLU A 108 -7.34 -3.11 -14.15
N GLU A 109 -6.03 -3.16 -13.90
CA GLU A 109 -5.42 -2.57 -12.71
C GLU A 109 -5.41 -1.04 -12.74
N LEU A 110 -5.25 -0.41 -13.91
CA LEU A 110 -5.34 1.04 -14.04
C LEU A 110 -6.71 1.60 -13.64
N GLN A 111 -7.79 0.82 -13.78
CA GLN A 111 -9.13 1.26 -13.41
C GLN A 111 -9.31 1.35 -11.89
N GLN A 112 -8.52 0.58 -11.14
CA GLN A 112 -8.55 0.52 -9.68
C GLN A 112 -7.66 1.59 -9.02
N ILE A 113 -6.75 2.20 -9.79
CA ILE A 113 -5.85 3.24 -9.28
C ILE A 113 -6.59 4.56 -9.14
N GLU A 114 -6.47 5.17 -7.96
CA GLU A 114 -6.89 6.54 -7.67
C GLU A 114 -5.67 7.37 -7.27
N ALA A 115 -5.15 8.15 -8.22
CA ALA A 115 -3.97 8.97 -8.02
C ALA A 115 -3.99 10.22 -8.91
N GLN A 116 -3.15 11.19 -8.57
CA GLN A 116 -2.75 12.27 -9.48
C GLN A 116 -1.34 11.97 -9.93
N VAL A 117 -1.17 11.57 -11.19
CA VAL A 117 0.14 11.23 -11.76
C VAL A 117 0.81 12.50 -12.28
N ASP A 118 2.03 12.75 -11.86
CA ASP A 118 2.84 13.89 -12.32
C ASP A 118 3.67 13.52 -13.56
N ALA A 119 4.12 12.27 -13.67
CA ALA A 119 4.86 11.79 -14.83
C ALA A 119 4.57 10.33 -15.17
N TRP A 120 4.41 10.04 -16.46
CA TRP A 120 4.28 8.69 -17.00
C TRP A 120 5.59 8.18 -17.59
N PHE A 121 5.96 6.96 -17.21
CA PHE A 121 7.00 6.15 -17.84
C PHE A 121 6.31 5.08 -18.68
N LEU A 122 6.32 5.27 -19.99
CA LEU A 122 5.73 4.30 -20.92
C LEU A 122 6.85 3.38 -21.42
N ASP A 123 7.14 2.36 -20.62
CA ASP A 123 8.30 1.49 -20.79
C ASP A 123 7.94 -0.01 -20.82
N GLY A 124 7.02 -0.37 -21.70
CA GLY A 124 6.78 -1.78 -22.03
C GLY A 124 7.51 -2.22 -23.30
N PHE A 125 7.34 -3.47 -23.72
CA PHE A 125 7.87 -3.90 -25.01
C PHE A 125 7.33 -3.03 -26.15
N SER A 126 8.06 -2.99 -27.27
CA SER A 126 7.62 -2.22 -28.45
C SER A 126 6.19 -2.60 -28.84
N PRO A 127 5.37 -1.70 -29.41
CA PRO A 127 3.98 -2.00 -29.72
C PRO A 127 3.74 -3.27 -30.55
N ALA A 128 4.70 -3.65 -31.40
CA ALA A 128 4.64 -4.89 -32.17
C ALA A 128 4.83 -6.18 -31.33
N LYS A 129 5.40 -6.08 -30.13
CA LYS A 129 5.75 -7.20 -29.23
C LYS A 129 4.77 -7.33 -28.06
N ASN A 130 4.16 -6.24 -27.63
CA ASN A 130 3.13 -6.23 -26.59
C ASN A 130 2.09 -5.17 -26.98
N PRO A 131 1.11 -5.49 -27.85
CA PRO A 131 0.13 -4.52 -28.32
C PRO A 131 -0.89 -4.10 -27.24
N GLU A 132 -1.16 -4.96 -26.25
CA GLU A 132 -2.21 -4.81 -25.25
C GLU A 132 -2.02 -3.55 -24.38
N ILE A 133 -0.78 -3.26 -23.98
CA ILE A 133 -0.45 -2.04 -23.21
C ILE A 133 -0.56 -0.74 -24.03
N TRP A 134 -0.79 -0.83 -25.35
CA TRP A 134 -0.98 0.31 -26.25
C TRP A 134 -2.42 0.41 -26.77
N GLU A 135 -3.36 -0.24 -26.12
CA GLU A 135 -4.80 -0.12 -26.40
C GLU A 135 -5.36 1.25 -26.00
N GLU A 136 -6.46 1.66 -26.64
CA GLU A 136 -7.14 2.93 -26.38
C GLU A 136 -7.51 3.11 -24.89
N ASN A 137 -7.98 2.04 -24.24
CA ASN A 137 -8.37 2.09 -22.82
C ASN A 137 -7.21 2.51 -21.91
N ILE A 138 -5.97 2.10 -22.21
CA ILE A 138 -4.80 2.48 -21.42
C ILE A 138 -4.59 3.99 -21.47
N TYR A 139 -4.64 4.60 -22.66
CA TYR A 139 -4.50 6.07 -22.79
C TYR A 139 -5.65 6.83 -22.13
N ASN A 140 -6.88 6.29 -22.17
CA ASN A 140 -8.02 6.87 -21.45
C ASN A 140 -7.78 6.87 -19.93
N GLN A 141 -7.25 5.78 -19.37
CA GLN A 141 -6.85 5.73 -17.96
C GLN A 141 -5.69 6.69 -17.65
N MET A 142 -4.70 6.81 -18.55
CA MET A 142 -3.63 7.79 -18.38
C MET A 142 -4.18 9.21 -18.29
N ALA A 143 -5.08 9.59 -19.20
CA ALA A 143 -5.72 10.90 -19.17
C ALA A 143 -6.60 11.12 -17.92
N ARG A 144 -7.30 10.08 -17.44
CA ARG A 144 -8.09 10.11 -16.19
C ARG A 144 -7.23 10.46 -14.97
N LEU A 145 -6.05 9.85 -14.89
CA LEU A 145 -5.10 10.01 -13.79
C LEU A 145 -4.17 11.23 -13.94
N SER A 146 -4.19 11.88 -15.10
CA SER A 146 -3.36 13.06 -15.40
C SER A 146 -4.05 14.37 -15.03
N THR A 147 -3.24 15.34 -14.62
CA THR A 147 -3.64 16.73 -14.41
C THR A 147 -2.85 17.65 -15.35
N THR A 148 -3.18 18.94 -15.38
CA THR A 148 -2.44 19.91 -16.20
C THR A 148 -0.94 19.85 -15.89
N ASN A 149 -0.12 19.77 -16.94
CA ASN A 149 1.34 19.59 -16.88
C ASN A 149 1.85 18.20 -16.49
N THR A 150 0.98 17.19 -16.30
CA THR A 150 1.42 15.79 -16.22
C THR A 150 2.20 15.45 -17.49
N SER A 151 3.42 14.96 -17.34
CA SER A 151 4.26 14.63 -18.50
C SER A 151 4.20 13.15 -18.83
N PHE A 152 4.63 12.78 -20.04
CA PHE A 152 5.02 11.41 -20.35
C PHE A 152 6.31 11.39 -21.16
N ALA A 153 7.02 10.27 -21.11
CA ALA A 153 8.07 9.92 -22.05
C ALA A 153 7.99 8.44 -22.39
N THR A 154 8.35 8.11 -23.64
CA THR A 154 8.46 6.73 -24.11
C THR A 154 9.64 6.59 -25.07
N PHE A 155 10.19 5.39 -25.22
CA PHE A 155 11.25 5.12 -26.18
C PHE A 155 10.74 4.98 -27.62
N THR A 156 9.44 4.75 -27.83
CA THR A 156 8.86 4.54 -29.18
C THR A 156 8.50 5.85 -29.86
N SER A 157 8.52 5.88 -31.20
CA SER A 157 8.05 6.97 -32.04
C SER A 157 6.93 6.55 -32.99
N ALA A 158 6.31 5.40 -32.73
CA ALA A 158 5.25 4.83 -33.55
C ALA A 158 4.06 5.79 -33.73
N GLY A 159 3.58 5.89 -34.98
CA GLY A 159 2.55 6.86 -35.35
C GLY A 159 1.21 6.66 -34.63
N HIS A 160 0.79 5.41 -34.39
CA HIS A 160 -0.46 5.13 -33.67
C HIS A 160 -0.37 5.54 -32.19
N VAL A 161 0.76 5.29 -31.51
CA VAL A 161 1.00 5.73 -30.13
C VAL A 161 0.88 7.26 -30.03
N ARG A 162 1.52 7.99 -30.94
CA ARG A 162 1.42 9.45 -31.01
C ARG A 162 -0.04 9.91 -31.18
N ARG A 163 -0.79 9.32 -32.12
CA ARG A 163 -2.19 9.70 -32.38
C ARG A 163 -3.08 9.44 -31.15
N ASN A 164 -2.93 8.30 -30.50
CA ASN A 164 -3.74 7.94 -29.34
C ASN A 164 -3.45 8.85 -28.13
N LEU A 165 -2.18 9.17 -27.87
CA LEU A 165 -1.81 10.14 -26.84
C LEU A 165 -2.39 11.53 -27.11
N MET A 166 -2.35 11.99 -28.37
CA MET A 166 -2.98 13.25 -28.77
C MET A 166 -4.50 13.22 -28.59
N ALA A 167 -5.15 12.11 -28.97
CA ALA A 167 -6.60 11.94 -28.89
C ALA A 167 -7.14 12.07 -27.46
N VAL A 168 -6.36 11.63 -26.46
CA VAL A 168 -6.75 11.71 -25.05
C VAL A 168 -6.31 13.02 -24.35
N GLY A 169 -5.67 13.95 -25.07
CA GLY A 169 -5.36 15.30 -24.57
C GLY A 169 -3.89 15.59 -24.24
N PHE A 170 -2.94 14.74 -24.64
CA PHE A 170 -1.53 15.09 -24.54
C PHE A 170 -1.05 15.90 -25.74
N ASN A 171 -0.31 16.98 -25.48
CA ASN A 171 0.50 17.62 -26.50
C ASN A 171 1.80 16.82 -26.67
N VAL A 172 2.00 16.23 -27.86
CA VAL A 172 3.07 15.27 -28.14
C VAL A 172 4.12 15.85 -29.07
N SER A 173 5.39 15.77 -28.65
CA SER A 173 6.57 16.18 -29.41
C SER A 173 7.50 15.00 -29.68
N LYS A 174 8.10 14.98 -30.88
CA LYS A 174 9.20 14.08 -31.22
C LYS A 174 10.52 14.70 -30.76
N VAL A 175 11.40 13.89 -30.18
CA VAL A 175 12.75 14.29 -29.76
C VAL A 175 13.76 13.22 -30.16
N LYS A 176 15.05 13.57 -30.17
CA LYS A 176 16.13 12.63 -30.48
C LYS A 176 16.14 11.46 -29.49
N GLY A 177 16.19 10.24 -30.00
CA GLY A 177 16.28 9.03 -29.18
C GLY A 177 17.68 8.82 -28.59
N TYR A 178 17.76 7.99 -27.55
CA TYR A 178 19.03 7.57 -26.94
C TYR A 178 19.62 6.35 -27.65
N GLY A 179 20.95 6.20 -27.61
CA GLY A 179 21.63 4.96 -28.03
C GLY A 179 21.44 4.58 -29.50
N GLY A 180 21.45 5.56 -30.42
CA GLY A 180 21.29 5.33 -31.86
C GLY A 180 19.85 5.31 -32.37
N LYS A 181 18.84 5.37 -31.49
CA LYS A 181 17.44 5.55 -31.91
C LYS A 181 17.23 6.96 -32.50
N ARG A 182 16.62 7.03 -33.69
CA ARG A 182 16.40 8.29 -34.43
C ARG A 182 15.49 9.25 -33.66
N GLU A 183 14.35 8.77 -33.19
CA GLU A 183 13.33 9.59 -32.52
C GLU A 183 12.65 8.80 -31.38
N CYS A 184 12.21 9.53 -30.36
CA CYS A 184 11.28 9.05 -29.33
C CYS A 184 10.22 10.15 -29.02
N LEU A 185 9.22 9.83 -28.21
CA LEU A 185 8.13 10.77 -27.89
C LEU A 185 8.19 11.25 -26.45
N LYS A 186 7.89 12.54 -26.27
CA LYS A 186 7.57 13.14 -24.98
C LYS A 186 6.38 14.06 -25.12
N GLY A 187 5.75 14.40 -24.01
CA GLY A 187 4.67 15.37 -24.04
C GLY A 187 4.16 15.75 -22.66
N LYS A 188 3.19 16.66 -22.67
CA LYS A 188 2.49 17.11 -21.47
C LYS A 188 0.99 17.09 -21.70
N PHE A 189 0.26 16.77 -20.65
CA PHE A 189 -1.18 16.83 -20.63
C PHE A 189 -1.61 18.29 -20.62
N CYS A 190 -2.29 18.70 -21.69
CA CYS A 190 -2.84 20.03 -21.83
C CYS A 190 -4.35 19.89 -21.69
N GLN A 191 -4.93 20.55 -20.70
CA GLN A 191 -6.38 20.55 -20.47
C GLN A 191 -7.09 21.44 -21.52
N GLN A 192 -6.89 21.14 -22.81
CA GLN A 192 -7.61 21.75 -23.92
C GLN A 192 -8.59 20.71 -24.49
N SER A 193 -9.62 20.42 -23.69
CA SER A 193 -10.92 20.00 -24.22
C SER A 193 -11.99 20.32 -23.17
N SER A 194 -12.77 21.34 -23.47
CA SER A 194 -13.98 21.80 -22.78
C SER A 194 -15.13 20.77 -22.80
N ASN A 195 -14.86 19.52 -23.18
CA ASN A 195 -15.82 18.42 -23.25
C ASN A 195 -15.29 17.16 -22.56
N ARG A 196 -14.81 17.28 -21.31
CA ARG A 196 -14.84 16.10 -20.44
C ARG A 196 -16.30 15.80 -20.17
N ASN A 197 -16.84 14.78 -20.85
CA ASN A 197 -17.93 13.99 -20.29
C ASN A 197 -17.42 13.49 -18.93
N THR A 198 -17.72 14.23 -17.87
CA THR A 198 -17.42 13.93 -16.47
C THR A 198 -18.04 12.61 -16.00
N LYS A 199 -18.79 11.92 -16.88
CA LYS A 199 -19.37 10.59 -16.70
C LYS A 199 -18.37 9.49 -16.32
N HIS A 200 -17.06 9.67 -16.55
CA HIS A 200 -16.03 8.69 -16.17
C HIS A 200 -15.31 8.99 -14.85
N ARG A 201 -15.68 10.05 -14.11
CA ARG A 201 -15.19 10.28 -12.76
C ARG A 201 -16.08 9.51 -11.77
N ASN A 202 -15.67 8.27 -11.45
CA ASN A 202 -16.33 7.33 -10.54
C ASN A 202 -17.84 7.16 -10.75
N SER A 203 -18.24 5.99 -11.25
CA SER A 203 -19.65 5.56 -11.36
C SER A 203 -20.39 5.51 -10.01
N LYS A 204 -19.70 5.77 -8.89
CA LYS A 204 -20.23 5.72 -7.53
C LYS A 204 -19.75 6.93 -6.70
N PRO A 205 -20.38 8.11 -6.82
CA PRO A 205 -20.00 9.32 -6.07
C PRO A 205 -19.96 9.12 -4.55
N TRP A 206 -20.77 8.22 -4.00
CA TRP A 206 -20.80 7.88 -2.57
C TRP A 206 -19.55 7.12 -2.08
N LEU A 207 -18.73 6.57 -2.97
CA LEU A 207 -17.41 5.99 -2.64
C LEU A 207 -16.26 6.98 -2.94
N ALA A 208 -16.56 8.13 -3.51
CA ALA A 208 -15.52 9.06 -3.94
C ALA A 208 -14.98 9.82 -2.72
N PHE A 209 -13.65 9.89 -2.59
CA PHE A 209 -12.95 10.71 -1.59
C PHE A 209 -12.95 12.20 -1.98
N THR A 210 -14.09 12.74 -2.43
CA THR A 210 -14.19 14.00 -3.18
C THR A 210 -14.05 15.27 -2.36
N ASN A 211 -14.00 15.19 -1.03
CA ASN A 211 -13.97 16.34 -0.14
C ASN A 211 -12.76 16.41 0.80
N ILE A 212 -11.72 15.61 0.58
CA ILE A 212 -10.47 15.76 1.35
C ILE A 212 -9.71 16.97 0.80
N LYS A 213 -9.85 18.14 1.45
CA LYS A 213 -8.91 19.24 1.21
C LYS A 213 -7.51 18.72 1.53
N LYS A 214 -6.61 18.71 0.54
CA LYS A 214 -5.19 18.43 0.75
C LYS A 214 -4.61 19.55 1.62
N SER A 215 -4.65 19.37 2.93
CA SER A 215 -3.87 20.19 3.86
C SER A 215 -2.67 19.39 4.35
N HIS A 216 -1.58 20.10 4.64
CA HIS A 216 -0.52 19.57 5.47
C HIS A 216 -0.91 19.86 6.92
N PRO A 217 -1.43 18.88 7.68
CA PRO A 217 -1.89 19.14 9.03
C PRO A 217 -0.69 19.48 9.91
N GLU A 218 -0.78 20.60 10.62
CA GLU A 218 0.25 21.07 11.56
C GLU A 218 0.28 20.24 12.84
N SER A 219 -0.89 19.69 13.23
CA SER A 219 -1.05 18.88 14.43
C SER A 219 -2.05 17.74 14.19
N ILE A 220 -1.72 16.55 14.70
CA ILE A 220 -2.54 15.34 14.53
C ILE A 220 -2.78 14.69 15.88
N ALA A 221 -4.05 14.47 16.21
CA ALA A 221 -4.46 13.62 17.33
C ALA A 221 -4.87 12.23 16.84
N VAL A 222 -4.45 11.20 17.56
CA VAL A 222 -4.96 9.83 17.42
C VAL A 222 -5.62 9.42 18.73
N ILE A 223 -6.88 9.01 18.72
CA ILE A 223 -7.62 8.62 19.91
C ILE A 223 -7.62 7.10 20.01
N GLY A 224 -6.95 6.54 21.03
CA GLY A 224 -6.81 5.10 21.28
C GLY A 224 -5.41 4.57 20.94
N SER A 225 -4.83 3.79 21.85
CA SER A 225 -3.47 3.21 21.71
C SER A 225 -3.43 1.72 21.35
N GLY A 226 -4.54 1.17 20.87
CA GLY A 226 -4.55 -0.18 20.29
C GLY A 226 -3.76 -0.26 18.97
N ILE A 227 -3.72 -1.45 18.37
CA ILE A 227 -2.93 -1.71 17.17
C ILE A 227 -3.25 -0.76 16.00
N ALA A 228 -4.52 -0.39 15.82
CA ALA A 228 -4.94 0.56 14.80
C ALA A 228 -4.38 1.97 15.05
N GLY A 229 -4.43 2.44 16.30
CA GLY A 229 -3.97 3.77 16.68
C GLY A 229 -2.46 3.90 16.58
N THR A 230 -1.72 2.95 17.14
CA THR A 230 -0.25 2.96 17.09
C THR A 230 0.28 2.76 15.68
N SER A 231 -0.34 1.89 14.87
CA SER A 231 0.04 1.73 13.46
C SER A 231 -0.23 2.99 12.63
N SER A 232 -1.37 3.66 12.87
CA SER A 232 -1.69 4.94 12.22
C SER A 232 -0.70 6.04 12.60
N ALA A 233 -0.39 6.16 13.91
CA ALA A 233 0.60 7.09 14.42
C ALA A 233 1.99 6.84 13.81
N ARG A 234 2.42 5.57 13.74
CA ARG A 234 3.67 5.18 13.08
C ARG A 234 3.68 5.58 11.61
N ALA A 235 2.63 5.27 10.85
CA ALA A 235 2.56 5.57 9.43
C ALA A 235 2.68 7.09 9.14
N LEU A 236 2.12 7.92 10.01
CA LEU A 236 2.22 9.38 9.95
C LEU A 236 3.62 9.87 10.38
N ALA A 237 4.15 9.33 11.48
CA ALA A 237 5.49 9.63 11.96
C ALA A 237 6.58 9.29 10.93
N THR A 238 6.46 8.16 10.23
CA THR A 238 7.33 7.78 9.11
C THR A 238 7.32 8.84 8.00
N ARG A 239 6.21 9.56 7.82
CA ARG A 239 6.08 10.63 6.83
C ARG A 239 6.51 12.00 7.35
N GLY A 240 6.99 12.07 8.60
CA GLY A 240 7.53 13.28 9.22
C GLY A 240 6.51 14.08 10.05
N PHE A 241 5.29 13.57 10.26
CA PHE A 241 4.31 14.25 11.10
C PHE A 241 4.57 13.98 12.58
N ASN A 242 4.31 14.99 13.42
CA ASN A 242 4.20 14.81 14.86
C ASN A 242 2.77 14.39 15.22
N VAL A 243 2.66 13.35 16.04
CA VAL A 243 1.38 12.75 16.42
C VAL A 243 1.24 12.76 17.94
N THR A 244 0.08 13.18 18.42
CA THR A 244 -0.31 13.02 19.83
C THR A 244 -1.35 11.92 19.93
N LEU A 245 -0.99 10.84 20.61
CA LEU A 245 -1.87 9.70 20.86
C LEU A 245 -2.50 9.84 22.25
N PHE A 246 -3.81 9.70 22.35
CA PHE A 246 -4.55 9.73 23.61
C PHE A 246 -4.91 8.31 24.05
N GLU A 247 -4.54 7.97 25.28
CA GLU A 247 -4.85 6.70 25.93
C GLU A 247 -5.60 6.95 27.24
N THR A 248 -6.73 6.29 27.40
CA THR A 248 -7.58 6.40 28.59
C THR A 248 -6.93 5.73 29.80
N GLU A 249 -6.19 4.65 29.58
CA GLU A 249 -5.55 3.85 30.62
C GLU A 249 -4.12 4.33 30.96
N LYS A 250 -3.52 3.68 31.98
CA LYS A 250 -2.13 3.94 32.41
C LYS A 250 -1.08 3.42 31.44
N THR A 251 -1.45 2.44 30.62
CA THR A 251 -0.57 1.75 29.68
C THR A 251 -1.21 1.71 28.30
N ILE A 252 -0.39 1.56 27.27
CA ILE A 252 -0.90 1.35 25.92
C ILE A 252 -1.42 -0.06 25.73
N ALA A 253 -2.18 -0.28 24.65
CA ALA A 253 -2.70 -1.58 24.26
C ALA A 253 -3.57 -2.28 25.34
N SER A 254 -4.09 -1.54 26.32
CA SER A 254 -4.90 -2.06 27.45
C SER A 254 -6.27 -2.63 27.05
N GLY A 255 -6.70 -2.46 25.80
CA GLY A 255 -7.94 -3.02 25.26
C GLY A 255 -7.75 -4.38 24.58
N ALA A 256 -8.46 -4.61 23.47
CA ALA A 256 -8.38 -5.88 22.71
C ALA A 256 -6.99 -6.19 22.12
N SER A 257 -6.12 -5.18 22.01
CA SER A 257 -4.71 -5.37 21.61
C SER A 257 -3.81 -5.84 22.76
N GLY A 258 -4.39 -6.10 23.93
CA GLY A 258 -3.69 -6.50 25.15
C GLY A 258 -3.44 -8.00 25.27
N ASN A 259 -3.83 -8.81 24.29
CA ASN A 259 -3.53 -10.24 24.30
C ASN A 259 -2.01 -10.45 24.27
N PRO A 260 -1.43 -11.43 25.00
CA PRO A 260 0.01 -11.69 24.99
C PRO A 260 0.48 -12.33 23.69
N LEU A 261 -0.41 -12.98 22.94
CA LEU A 261 -0.10 -13.60 21.65
C LEU A 261 -1.30 -13.53 20.72
N ALA A 262 -1.07 -13.18 19.46
CA ALA A 262 -2.06 -13.21 18.40
C ALA A 262 -1.53 -13.94 17.17
N ILE A 263 -2.41 -14.64 16.47
CA ILE A 263 -2.10 -15.31 15.21
C ILE A 263 -2.26 -14.31 14.06
N LEU A 264 -1.18 -14.06 13.34
CA LEU A 264 -1.17 -13.37 12.05
C LEU A 264 -1.15 -14.42 10.94
N GLN A 265 -2.28 -14.60 10.27
CA GLN A 265 -2.43 -15.56 9.18
C GLN A 265 -3.28 -14.97 8.05
N PRO A 266 -3.13 -15.46 6.80
CA PRO A 266 -4.10 -15.13 5.76
C PRO A 266 -5.46 -15.75 6.12
N TYR A 267 -6.55 -15.15 5.65
CA TYR A 267 -7.86 -15.74 5.81
C TYR A 267 -8.17 -16.57 4.55
N PRO A 268 -8.26 -17.91 4.63
CA PRO A 268 -8.50 -18.74 3.46
C PRO A 268 -9.94 -18.51 2.98
N MET A 269 -10.10 -17.64 1.98
CA MET A 269 -11.36 -17.44 1.29
C MET A 269 -11.36 -18.20 -0.02
N ALA A 270 -12.31 -19.11 -0.14
CA ALA A 270 -12.61 -19.84 -1.36
C ALA A 270 -13.04 -18.97 -2.55
N ALA A 271 -13.45 -17.72 -2.30
CA ALA A 271 -13.75 -16.75 -3.34
C ALA A 271 -12.86 -15.52 -3.16
N ARG A 272 -12.20 -15.08 -4.25
CA ARG A 272 -11.47 -13.81 -4.33
C ARG A 272 -12.44 -12.62 -4.40
N ASN A 273 -13.29 -12.48 -3.38
CA ASN A 273 -14.11 -11.27 -3.22
C ASN A 273 -13.28 -10.13 -2.60
N GLN A 274 -13.86 -8.94 -2.54
CA GLN A 274 -13.15 -7.74 -2.06
C GLN A 274 -12.60 -7.88 -0.64
N LEU A 275 -13.33 -8.57 0.26
CA LEU A 275 -12.87 -8.82 1.63
C LEU A 275 -11.67 -9.77 1.65
N GLY A 276 -11.71 -10.85 0.87
CA GLY A 276 -10.60 -11.80 0.77
C GLY A 276 -9.33 -11.14 0.24
N ILE A 277 -9.45 -10.33 -0.81
CA ILE A 277 -8.33 -9.54 -1.35
C ILE A 277 -7.79 -8.58 -0.28
N PHE A 278 -8.67 -7.86 0.43
CA PHE A 278 -8.25 -6.94 1.49
C PHE A 278 -7.48 -7.65 2.61
N LEU A 279 -7.99 -8.79 3.10
CA LEU A 279 -7.36 -9.56 4.17
C LEU A 279 -6.02 -10.17 3.72
N GLU A 280 -5.94 -10.68 2.49
CA GLU A 280 -4.71 -11.20 1.90
C GLU A 280 -3.64 -10.09 1.80
N LYS A 281 -4.01 -8.92 1.24
CA LYS A 281 -3.08 -7.80 1.13
C LYS A 281 -2.68 -7.23 2.48
N GLY A 282 -3.60 -7.17 3.43
CA GLY A 282 -3.32 -6.80 4.82
C GLY A 282 -2.32 -7.74 5.48
N PHE A 283 -2.50 -9.05 5.31
CA PHE A 283 -1.58 -10.07 5.81
C PHE A 283 -0.18 -9.94 5.19
N LEU A 284 -0.10 -9.89 3.85
CA LEU A 284 1.18 -9.77 3.14
C LEU A 284 1.90 -8.47 3.51
N PHE A 285 1.19 -7.35 3.61
CA PHE A 285 1.77 -6.08 4.04
C PHE A 285 2.26 -6.13 5.50
N ALA A 286 1.49 -6.72 6.41
CA ALA A 286 1.90 -6.87 7.80
C ALA A 286 3.14 -7.76 7.93
N LYS A 287 3.17 -8.89 7.21
CA LYS A 287 4.32 -9.79 7.13
C LYS A 287 5.57 -9.10 6.61
N GLN A 288 5.40 -8.34 5.54
CA GLN A 288 6.47 -7.54 4.96
C GLN A 288 7.00 -6.51 5.98
N LEU A 289 6.10 -5.74 6.59
CA LEU A 289 6.43 -4.72 7.56
C LEU A 289 7.21 -5.28 8.75
N LEU A 290 6.72 -6.37 9.35
CA LEU A 290 7.39 -7.04 10.46
C LEU A 290 8.72 -7.68 10.02
N GLY A 291 8.80 -8.15 8.77
CA GLY A 291 9.97 -8.80 8.20
C GLY A 291 11.13 -7.87 7.87
N GLU A 292 10.91 -6.56 7.78
CA GLU A 292 11.89 -5.63 7.21
C GLU A 292 12.21 -4.42 8.08
N ASP A 293 11.32 -4.05 9.00
CA ASP A 293 11.57 -2.92 9.89
C ASP A 293 12.45 -3.38 11.06
N GLU A 294 13.68 -2.86 11.11
CA GLU A 294 14.68 -3.21 12.13
C GLU A 294 14.17 -2.97 13.56
N ASN A 295 13.41 -1.90 13.77
CA ASN A 295 12.87 -1.58 15.09
C ASN A 295 11.77 -2.57 15.50
N LEU A 296 10.89 -2.96 14.58
CA LEU A 296 9.90 -4.01 14.85
C LEU A 296 10.55 -5.38 15.05
N GLN A 297 11.58 -5.72 14.26
CA GLN A 297 12.30 -7.00 14.41
C GLN A 297 13.00 -7.12 15.76
N LYS A 298 13.59 -6.02 16.27
CA LYS A 298 14.35 -6.02 17.51
C LYS A 298 13.46 -6.03 18.76
N ASN A 299 12.29 -5.39 18.69
CA ASN A 299 11.48 -5.09 19.88
C ASN A 299 10.17 -5.91 19.96
N ILE A 300 9.97 -6.90 19.10
CA ILE A 300 8.74 -7.71 19.09
C ILE A 300 9.08 -9.20 19.05
N SER A 301 8.49 -9.92 19.98
CA SER A 301 8.46 -11.37 20.07
C SER A 301 7.56 -11.95 18.99
N ARG A 302 8.14 -12.81 18.16
CA ARG A 302 7.49 -13.43 17.01
C ARG A 302 7.89 -14.89 16.88
N HIS A 303 6.92 -15.73 16.56
CA HIS A 303 7.12 -17.15 16.31
C HIS A 303 6.69 -17.48 14.88
N LYS A 304 7.64 -17.95 14.07
CA LYS A 304 7.49 -18.14 12.62
C LYS A 304 7.30 -19.61 12.24
N PHE A 305 6.37 -20.29 12.92
CA PHE A 305 6.16 -21.74 12.75
C PHE A 305 5.04 -22.08 11.73
N GLY A 306 4.47 -21.08 11.06
CA GLY A 306 3.27 -21.27 10.24
C GLY A 306 2.02 -21.49 11.08
N ALA A 307 0.91 -21.81 10.42
CA ALA A 307 -0.35 -22.15 11.07
C ALA A 307 -1.05 -23.29 10.33
N LEU A 308 -1.65 -24.20 11.10
CA LEU A 308 -2.56 -25.23 10.60
C LEU A 308 -3.99 -24.86 11.01
N GLN A 309 -4.84 -24.58 10.04
CA GLN A 309 -6.26 -24.38 10.26
C GLN A 309 -7.01 -25.66 9.87
N LEU A 310 -7.47 -26.40 10.88
CA LEU A 310 -8.15 -27.68 10.69
C LEU A 310 -9.43 -27.51 9.86
N ILE A 311 -9.62 -28.40 8.88
CA ILE A 311 -10.79 -28.41 8.00
C ILE A 311 -11.73 -29.50 8.50
N THR A 312 -12.99 -29.14 8.78
CA THR A 312 -14.02 -30.12 9.12
C THR A 312 -14.34 -31.01 7.91
N SER A 313 -14.75 -32.25 8.16
CA SER A 313 -15.12 -33.22 7.11
C SER A 313 -16.12 -32.64 6.10
N ASP A 314 -17.12 -31.91 6.60
CA ASP A 314 -18.21 -31.35 5.79
C ASP A 314 -17.75 -30.21 4.89
N ARG A 315 -16.68 -29.51 5.28
CA ARG A 315 -16.10 -28.40 4.50
C ARG A 315 -15.05 -28.87 3.51
N LEU A 316 -14.42 -30.02 3.74
CA LEU A 316 -13.26 -30.46 2.96
C LEU A 316 -13.58 -30.64 1.48
N LYS A 317 -14.70 -31.28 1.13
CA LYS A 317 -15.10 -31.48 -0.28
C LYS A 317 -15.25 -30.15 -1.03
N ARG A 318 -16.04 -29.24 -0.44
CA ARG A 318 -16.31 -27.91 -1.01
C ARG A 318 -15.04 -27.09 -1.16
N VAL A 319 -14.21 -27.06 -0.11
CA VAL A 319 -12.95 -26.31 -0.11
C VAL A 319 -11.99 -26.84 -1.16
N SER A 320 -11.86 -28.16 -1.29
CA SER A 320 -10.95 -28.77 -2.27
C SER A 320 -11.36 -28.43 -3.70
N GLU A 321 -12.66 -28.45 -4.02
CA GLU A 321 -13.19 -28.04 -5.33
C GLU A 321 -12.99 -26.54 -5.60
N GLU A 322 -13.22 -25.69 -4.59
CA GLU A 322 -13.01 -24.24 -4.69
C GLU A 322 -11.50 -23.93 -4.89
N PHE A 323 -10.61 -24.59 -4.15
CA PHE A 323 -9.16 -24.39 -4.25
C PHE A 323 -8.55 -24.94 -5.54
N SER A 324 -9.06 -26.05 -6.09
CA SER A 324 -8.58 -26.58 -7.37
C SER A 324 -8.84 -25.66 -8.55
N ASN A 325 -9.85 -24.79 -8.44
CA ASN A 325 -10.21 -23.81 -9.47
C ASN A 325 -9.49 -22.46 -9.30
N LEU A 326 -8.71 -22.29 -8.23
CA LEU A 326 -7.96 -21.08 -7.94
C LEU A 326 -6.48 -21.28 -8.24
N ASN A 327 -5.83 -20.23 -8.75
CA ASN A 327 -4.37 -20.13 -8.76
C ASN A 327 -3.89 -19.86 -7.33
N VAL A 328 -3.93 -20.89 -6.49
CA VAL A 328 -3.45 -20.86 -5.10
C VAL A 328 -1.93 -20.83 -5.13
N ILE A 329 -1.34 -19.96 -4.31
CA ILE A 329 0.11 -19.82 -4.19
C ILE A 329 0.53 -20.65 -2.97
N PRO A 330 1.22 -21.78 -3.15
CA PRO A 330 1.54 -22.70 -2.06
C PRO A 330 2.32 -22.06 -0.91
N GLU A 331 3.15 -21.05 -1.22
CA GLU A 331 3.88 -20.26 -0.24
C GLU A 331 2.94 -19.49 0.70
N LEU A 332 1.73 -19.15 0.24
CA LEU A 332 0.72 -18.46 1.02
C LEU A 332 -0.20 -19.44 1.75
N THR A 333 -0.75 -20.43 1.05
CA THR A 333 -1.67 -21.42 1.61
C THR A 333 -1.68 -22.70 0.77
N SER A 334 -1.69 -23.86 1.42
CA SER A 334 -1.92 -25.16 0.78
C SER A 334 -2.88 -26.01 1.60
N ILE A 335 -3.50 -27.02 0.98
CA ILE A 335 -4.25 -28.04 1.71
C ILE A 335 -3.30 -29.21 1.96
N VAL A 336 -3.21 -29.64 3.22
CA VAL A 336 -2.38 -30.77 3.65
C VAL A 336 -3.25 -31.90 4.21
N THR A 337 -2.78 -33.13 4.05
CA THR A 337 -3.46 -34.32 4.61
C THR A 337 -3.37 -34.33 6.14
N ALA A 338 -4.15 -35.19 6.80
CA ALA A 338 -4.06 -35.39 8.24
C ALA A 338 -2.67 -35.92 8.67
N GLU A 339 -2.06 -36.75 7.82
CA GLU A 339 -0.70 -37.27 8.04
C GLU A 339 0.33 -36.15 7.96
N ASP A 340 0.27 -35.31 6.92
CA ASP A 340 1.19 -34.19 6.75
C ASP A 340 0.98 -33.12 7.82
N ALA A 341 -0.27 -32.82 8.18
CA ALA A 341 -0.58 -31.93 9.30
C ALA A 341 0.05 -32.45 10.60
N SER A 342 -0.03 -33.77 10.85
CA SER A 342 0.58 -34.38 12.03
C SER A 342 2.11 -34.29 12.03
N LYS A 343 2.73 -34.45 10.86
CA LYS A 343 4.19 -34.26 10.69
C LYS A 343 4.59 -32.81 10.93
N ILE A 344 3.85 -31.85 10.39
CA ILE A 344 4.11 -30.41 10.53
C ILE A 344 3.97 -29.96 12.00
N SER A 345 2.94 -30.42 12.71
CA SER A 345 2.70 -30.02 14.10
C SER A 345 3.40 -30.88 15.15
N GLU A 346 4.10 -31.94 14.74
CA GLU A 346 4.69 -32.96 15.64
C GLU A 346 3.67 -33.51 16.66
N THR A 347 2.39 -33.55 16.28
CA THR A 347 1.25 -33.89 17.13
C THR A 347 0.22 -34.63 16.30
N LYS A 348 -0.47 -35.62 16.87
CA LYS A 348 -1.50 -36.37 16.13
C LYS A 348 -2.69 -35.48 15.75
N ILE A 349 -2.88 -35.26 14.45
CA ILE A 349 -4.01 -34.57 13.84
C ILE A 349 -4.80 -35.56 12.98
N ASN A 350 -6.12 -35.62 13.17
CA ASN A 350 -6.99 -36.60 12.52
C ASN A 350 -7.79 -36.01 11.33
N SER A 351 -7.46 -34.79 10.91
CA SER A 351 -8.18 -34.05 9.86
C SER A 351 -7.21 -33.39 8.89
N ALA A 352 -7.62 -33.22 7.63
CA ALA A 352 -6.93 -32.30 6.72
C ALA A 352 -6.92 -30.87 7.28
N ALA A 353 -5.98 -30.05 6.82
CA ALA A 353 -5.82 -28.68 7.27
C ALA A 353 -5.44 -27.76 6.11
N PHE A 354 -5.78 -26.47 6.23
CA PHE A 354 -5.02 -25.46 5.52
C PHE A 354 -3.70 -25.25 6.24
N PHE A 355 -2.60 -25.34 5.51
CA PHE A 355 -1.30 -24.94 5.99
C PHE A 355 -0.96 -23.55 5.45
N HIS A 356 -0.61 -22.64 6.36
CA HIS A 356 -0.18 -21.28 6.06
C HIS A 356 1.29 -21.13 6.45
N PRO A 357 2.24 -21.39 5.54
CA PRO A 357 3.67 -21.43 5.87
C PRO A 357 4.20 -20.08 6.40
N LEU A 358 3.60 -19.00 5.90
CA LEU A 358 3.97 -17.64 6.27
C LEU A 358 3.23 -17.13 7.51
N ALA A 359 2.30 -17.86 8.10
CA ALA A 359 1.64 -17.40 9.32
C ALA A 359 2.64 -17.32 10.49
N GLU A 360 2.38 -16.41 11.42
CA GLU A 360 3.21 -16.19 12.59
C GLU A 360 2.35 -15.90 13.82
N ALA A 361 2.88 -16.22 14.99
CA ALA A 361 2.36 -15.67 16.24
C ALA A 361 3.15 -14.42 16.60
N VAL A 362 2.46 -13.34 16.99
CA VAL A 362 3.05 -12.03 17.28
C VAL A 362 2.52 -11.53 18.62
N ASN A 363 3.37 -10.94 19.46
CA ASN A 363 2.92 -10.20 20.63
C ASN A 363 2.36 -8.82 20.20
N PRO A 364 1.03 -8.58 20.26
CA PRO A 364 0.41 -7.33 19.85
C PRO A 364 0.73 -6.15 20.76
N GLN A 365 0.96 -6.38 22.07
CA GLN A 365 1.34 -5.31 22.99
C GLN A 365 2.71 -4.75 22.64
N GLU A 366 3.69 -5.64 22.42
CA GLU A 366 5.03 -5.27 21.98
C GLU A 366 5.00 -4.60 20.60
N LEU A 367 4.16 -5.06 19.68
CA LEU A 367 3.95 -4.40 18.40
C LEU A 367 3.39 -2.98 18.55
N CYS A 368 2.40 -2.78 19.45
CA CYS A 368 1.89 -1.44 19.74
C CYS A 368 2.98 -0.54 20.33
N ALA A 369 3.81 -1.06 21.23
CA ALA A 369 4.93 -0.32 21.82
C ALA A 369 6.01 0.04 20.80
N ALA A 370 6.42 -0.92 19.95
CA ALA A 370 7.43 -0.72 18.93
C ALA A 370 6.96 0.26 17.82
N ASN A 371 5.65 0.45 17.66
CA ASN A 371 5.09 1.46 16.77
C ASN A 371 5.29 2.90 17.27
N ILE A 372 5.59 3.10 18.56
CA ILE A 372 5.82 4.42 19.15
C ILE A 372 7.24 4.87 18.80
N THR A 373 7.34 5.72 17.77
CA THR A 373 8.61 6.33 17.34
C THR A 373 8.79 7.70 17.97
N LYS A 374 9.97 8.32 17.79
CA LYS A 374 10.30 9.64 18.36
C LYS A 374 9.31 10.79 18.04
N ASN A 375 8.54 10.69 16.96
CA ASN A 375 7.56 11.70 16.56
C ASN A 375 6.15 11.39 17.09
N VAL A 376 6.00 10.36 17.93
CA VAL A 376 4.73 9.97 18.56
C VAL A 376 4.83 10.27 20.05
N SER A 377 4.01 11.23 20.50
CA SER A 377 3.81 11.55 21.90
C SER A 377 2.55 10.87 22.43
N ILE A 378 2.52 10.46 23.69
CA ILE A 378 1.37 9.77 24.28
C ILE A 378 0.88 10.56 25.50
N CYS A 379 -0.42 10.77 25.58
CA CYS A 379 -1.14 11.29 26.74
C CYS A 379 -1.89 10.12 27.41
N TYR A 380 -1.30 9.55 28.46
CA TYR A 380 -1.92 8.51 29.28
C TYR A 380 -2.98 9.07 30.24
N ASN A 381 -3.83 8.20 30.78
CA ASN A 381 -4.90 8.57 31.72
C ASN A 381 -5.79 9.73 31.19
N THR A 382 -5.95 9.81 29.87
CA THR A 382 -6.58 10.94 29.20
C THR A 382 -7.67 10.44 28.26
N GLU A 383 -8.89 10.34 28.78
CA GLU A 383 -10.08 10.10 27.95
C GLU A 383 -10.38 11.34 27.10
N VAL A 384 -10.66 11.15 25.81
CA VAL A 384 -11.28 12.19 24.97
C VAL A 384 -12.79 11.97 25.01
N LYS A 385 -13.52 12.87 25.68
CA LYS A 385 -14.97 12.73 25.92
C LYS A 385 -15.80 13.15 24.72
N CYS A 386 -15.45 14.26 24.10
CA CYS A 386 -16.12 14.75 22.90
C CYS A 386 -15.15 15.52 22.02
N MET A 387 -15.54 15.67 20.75
CA MET A 387 -14.83 16.48 19.78
C MET A 387 -15.81 17.43 19.09
N LYS A 388 -15.36 18.65 18.79
CA LYS A 388 -16.15 19.65 18.08
C LYS A 388 -15.31 20.25 16.95
N ARG A 389 -15.93 20.44 15.78
CA ARG A 389 -15.28 21.12 14.67
C ARG A 389 -15.34 22.63 14.90
N GLU A 390 -14.18 23.26 14.91
CA GLU A 390 -13.99 24.70 14.82
C GLU A 390 -13.54 25.04 13.37
N GLU A 391 -13.46 26.33 13.03
CA GLU A 391 -13.23 26.79 11.64
C GLU A 391 -12.09 26.03 10.93
N ASN A 392 -10.92 25.94 11.58
CA ASN A 392 -9.70 25.33 11.02
C ASN A 392 -9.11 24.19 11.86
N SER A 393 -9.81 23.75 12.92
CA SER A 393 -9.31 22.71 13.84
C SER A 393 -10.45 21.91 14.47
N TRP A 394 -10.07 20.88 15.21
CA TRP A 394 -10.92 20.11 16.09
C TRP A 394 -10.55 20.44 17.54
N GLU A 395 -11.54 20.87 18.33
CA GLU A 395 -11.45 20.93 19.78
C GLU A 395 -11.72 19.53 20.35
N LEU A 396 -10.82 19.02 21.19
CA LEU A 396 -10.99 17.81 21.98
C LEU A 396 -11.20 18.18 23.44
N SER A 397 -12.35 17.82 24.01
CA SER A 397 -12.61 17.96 25.44
C SER A 397 -12.14 16.70 26.16
N LEU A 398 -11.25 16.88 27.13
CA LEU A 398 -10.57 15.80 27.84
C LEU A 398 -11.29 15.44 29.13
N GLY A 399 -11.00 14.24 29.66
CA GLY A 399 -11.62 13.69 30.86
C GLY A 399 -11.48 14.56 32.10
N ASN A 400 -10.35 15.28 32.20
CA ASN A 400 -9.99 16.19 33.28
C ASN A 400 -10.59 17.61 33.14
N GLY A 401 -11.35 17.87 32.07
CA GLY A 401 -11.94 19.18 31.78
C GLY A 401 -11.11 20.08 30.86
N ASP A 402 -9.86 19.72 30.58
CA ASP A 402 -9.01 20.48 29.66
C ASP A 402 -9.51 20.38 28.21
N LYS A 403 -9.11 21.36 27.40
CA LYS A 403 -9.35 21.38 25.97
C LYS A 403 -8.05 21.42 25.20
N LYS A 404 -7.95 20.64 24.13
CA LYS A 404 -6.82 20.67 23.19
C LYS A 404 -7.31 20.80 21.75
N TYR A 405 -6.50 21.42 20.90
CA TYR A 405 -6.88 21.75 19.51
C TYR A 405 -5.94 21.06 18.52
N PHE A 406 -6.51 20.40 17.51
CA PHE A 406 -5.76 19.68 16.49
C PHE A 406 -6.29 19.97 15.08
N HIS A 407 -5.43 20.06 14.07
CA HIS A 407 -5.87 20.22 12.69
C HIS A 407 -6.61 18.96 12.20
N THR A 408 -6.06 17.79 12.55
CA THR A 408 -6.59 16.47 12.16
C THR A 408 -6.78 15.58 13.39
N VAL A 409 -7.89 14.85 13.42
CA VAL A 409 -8.21 13.85 14.45
C VAL A 409 -8.45 12.50 13.76
N ILE A 410 -7.84 11.45 14.28
CA ILE A 410 -7.99 10.07 13.84
C ILE A 410 -8.56 9.26 15.00
N ILE A 411 -9.64 8.55 14.75
CA ILE A 411 -10.38 7.82 15.78
C ILE A 411 -10.01 6.34 15.67
N CYS A 412 -9.40 5.81 16.72
CA CYS A 412 -8.89 4.44 16.81
C CYS A 412 -9.25 3.77 18.15
N ASN A 413 -10.29 4.26 18.84
CA ASN A 413 -10.73 3.79 20.15
C ASN A 413 -11.77 2.65 20.08
N SER A 414 -11.73 1.86 19.00
CA SER A 414 -12.58 0.66 18.81
C SER A 414 -14.08 0.98 18.91
N TYR A 415 -14.86 0.10 19.53
CA TYR A 415 -16.30 0.25 19.71
C TYR A 415 -16.67 1.56 20.41
N LEU A 416 -15.80 2.14 21.26
CA LEU A 416 -16.09 3.41 21.95
C LEU A 416 -16.20 4.61 21.00
N ALA A 417 -15.88 4.46 19.71
CA ALA A 417 -16.08 5.48 18.69
C ALA A 417 -17.53 5.98 18.61
N TYR A 418 -18.54 5.13 18.89
CA TYR A 418 -19.96 5.53 18.87
C TYR A 418 -20.29 6.62 19.89
N LYS A 419 -19.45 6.80 20.93
CA LYS A 419 -19.64 7.85 21.94
C LYS A 419 -19.45 9.26 21.37
N PHE A 420 -18.78 9.39 20.23
CA PHE A 420 -18.67 10.68 19.55
C PHE A 420 -19.93 10.95 18.73
N LEU A 421 -20.53 12.13 18.92
CA LEU A 421 -21.72 12.59 18.19
C LEU A 421 -21.60 12.39 16.67
N GLN A 422 -20.41 12.60 16.12
CA GLN A 422 -20.11 12.46 14.69
C GLN A 422 -20.21 11.01 14.17
N LEU A 423 -20.13 10.03 15.07
CA LEU A 423 -20.13 8.61 14.76
C LEU A 423 -21.29 7.85 15.44
N GLU A 424 -22.24 8.54 16.06
CA GLU A 424 -23.34 7.91 16.81
C GLU A 424 -24.20 6.96 15.94
N ASN A 425 -24.28 7.24 14.64
CA ASN A 425 -25.05 6.45 13.68
C ASN A 425 -24.28 5.23 13.13
N PHE A 426 -23.01 5.05 13.50
CA PHE A 426 -22.24 3.86 13.10
C PHE A 426 -22.61 2.68 14.00
N LYS A 427 -23.22 1.65 13.41
CA LYS A 427 -23.55 0.41 14.11
C LYS A 427 -22.30 -0.44 14.30
N LEU A 428 -21.70 -0.34 15.49
CA LEU A 428 -20.58 -1.18 15.91
C LEU A 428 -21.06 -2.22 16.92
N ASN A 429 -20.83 -3.50 16.63
CA ASN A 429 -21.15 -4.59 17.56
C ASN A 429 -19.95 -4.87 18.46
N GLN A 430 -20.18 -4.95 19.77
CA GLN A 430 -19.17 -5.40 20.72
C GLN A 430 -19.26 -6.91 20.90
N ILE A 431 -18.17 -7.60 20.61
CA ILE A 431 -18.03 -9.04 20.87
C ILE A 431 -16.99 -9.19 21.99
N LYS A 432 -17.41 -9.72 23.13
CA LYS A 432 -16.50 -10.04 24.23
C LYS A 432 -15.84 -11.39 23.96
N GLY A 433 -14.57 -11.50 24.32
CA GLY A 433 -13.80 -12.74 24.26
C GLY A 433 -12.86 -12.83 25.45
N GLU A 434 -12.54 -14.05 25.84
CA GLU A 434 -11.61 -14.38 26.92
C GLU A 434 -10.58 -15.36 26.38
N LEU A 435 -9.31 -15.17 26.75
CA LEU A 435 -8.23 -16.09 26.42
C LEU A 435 -7.74 -16.70 27.73
N ALA A 436 -7.85 -18.02 27.84
CA ALA A 436 -7.17 -18.77 28.90
C ALA A 436 -5.72 -19.00 28.44
N PHE A 437 -4.77 -18.63 29.30
CA PHE A 437 -3.34 -18.86 29.11
C PHE A 437 -2.83 -19.92 30.08
#